data_AF-A0A9P7DYA1-F1
#
_entry.id   AF-A0A9P7DYA1-F1
#
_cell.length_a   1.000
_cell.length_b   1.000
_cell.length_c   1.000
_cell.angle_alpha   90.00
_cell.angle_beta   90.00
_cell.angle_gamma   90.00
#
_symmetry.space_group_name_H-M   'P 1'
#
loop_
_entity.id
_entity.type
_entity.pdbx_description
1 polymer ?
#
loop_
_entity_poly.entity_id
_entity_poly.type
_entity_poly.pdbx_seq_one_letter_code
_entity_poly.pdbx_strand_id
1 'polypeptide(L)'
;MTHGQYNFTNTKPSESNPRLPELLTSIDKLRGADREDALHRALGVDTRQLKNDLLGPQELDEDTRVLRQLAEAVEAAVRGGKEGVLGLDWDE
;
A
#
# COMPACT_ATOMS: atom_id res chain seq x y z
N MET A 1 32.08 -31.45 3.43
CA MET A 1 30.65 -31.52 3.07
C MET A 1 29.90 -30.53 3.95
N THR A 2 29.79 -29.28 3.53
CA THR A 2 29.19 -28.19 4.30
C THR A 2 27.70 -28.13 3.99
N HIS A 3 26.87 -28.60 4.92
CA HIS A 3 25.42 -28.40 4.86
C HIS A 3 25.13 -26.93 5.17
N GLY A 4 24.91 -26.13 4.12
CA GLY A 4 24.34 -24.80 4.25
C GLY A 4 22.87 -24.90 4.63
N GLN A 5 22.57 -24.76 5.92
CA GLN A 5 21.20 -24.58 6.36
C GLN A 5 20.74 -23.18 5.97
N TYR A 6 19.81 -23.11 5.03
CA TYR A 6 19.11 -21.88 4.67
C TYR A 6 18.18 -21.53 5.82
N ASN A 7 18.57 -20.54 6.62
CA ASN A 7 17.69 -19.92 7.61
C ASN A 7 16.61 -19.11 6.88
N PHE A 8 15.41 -19.67 6.77
CA PHE A 8 14.20 -18.92 6.43
C PHE A 8 13.77 -18.10 7.64
N THR A 9 14.53 -17.06 7.96
CA THR A 9 14.08 -16.03 8.91
C THR A 9 13.73 -14.79 8.12
N ASN A 10 12.54 -14.27 8.40
CA ASN A 10 12.14 -12.87 8.21
C ASN A 10 11.13 -12.60 7.07
N THR A 11 9.99 -13.28 7.09
CA THR A 11 8.74 -12.60 6.71
C THR A 11 8.13 -12.06 8.01
N LYS A 12 8.23 -10.75 8.23
CA LYS A 12 7.38 -10.11 9.24
C LYS A 12 5.94 -10.50 8.88
N PRO A 13 5.13 -11.03 9.82
CA PRO A 13 3.69 -11.04 9.60
C PRO A 13 3.33 -9.57 9.41
N SER A 14 2.77 -9.22 8.25
CA SER A 14 2.12 -7.92 8.09
C SER A 14 1.04 -7.87 9.18
N GLU A 15 1.33 -7.20 10.29
CA GLU A 15 0.32 -6.88 11.28
C GLU A 15 -0.81 -6.22 10.50
N SER A 16 -1.88 -6.97 10.33
CA SER A 16 -2.97 -6.56 9.45
C SER A 16 -3.51 -5.28 10.07
N ASN A 17 -3.32 -4.15 9.39
CA ASN A 17 -3.80 -2.87 9.89
C ASN A 17 -5.30 -3.04 10.16
N PRO A 18 -5.77 -2.94 11.43
CA PRO A 18 -7.13 -3.32 11.80
C PRO A 18 -8.18 -2.44 11.10
N ARG A 19 -7.76 -1.27 10.58
CA ARG A 19 -8.60 -0.36 9.81
C ARG A 19 -8.76 -0.78 8.35
N LEU A 20 -7.87 -1.62 7.81
CA LEU A 20 -7.91 -2.05 6.42
C LEU A 20 -9.22 -2.79 6.06
N PRO A 21 -9.69 -3.79 6.83
CA PRO A 21 -10.97 -4.44 6.54
C PRO A 21 -12.15 -3.47 6.56
N GLU A 22 -12.15 -2.50 7.49
CA GLU A 22 -13.21 -1.49 7.60
C GLU A 22 -13.20 -0.55 6.38
N LEU A 23 -12.03 -0.08 5.96
CA LEU A 23 -11.84 0.76 4.78
C LEU A 23 -12.27 0.03 3.50
N LEU A 24 -11.83 -1.21 3.30
CA LEU A 24 -12.23 -1.99 2.12
C LEU A 24 -13.74 -2.24 2.10
N THR A 25 -14.33 -2.53 3.26
CA THR A 25 -15.78 -2.73 3.39
C THR A 25 -16.57 -1.44 3.13
N SER A 26 -16.06 -0.28 3.55
CA SER A 26 -16.74 1.00 3.32
C SER A 26 -16.72 1.36 1.83
N ILE A 27 -15.59 1.16 1.14
CA ILE A 27 -15.45 1.37 -0.30
C ILE A 27 -16.32 0.37 -1.07
N ASP A 28 -16.36 -0.90 -0.65
CA ASP A 28 -17.17 -1.93 -1.29
C ASP A 28 -18.69 -1.69 -1.18
N LYS A 29 -19.14 -0.88 -0.22
CA LYS A 29 -20.55 -0.48 -0.12
C LYS A 29 -20.96 0.57 -1.15
N LEU A 30 -20.00 1.29 -1.74
CA LEU A 30 -20.25 2.35 -2.72
C LEU A 30 -20.45 1.79 -4.13
N ARG A 31 -21.07 2.58 -5.01
CA ARG A 31 -21.36 2.19 -6.40
C ARG A 31 -21.07 3.36 -7.35
N GLY A 32 -20.73 3.05 -8.61
CA GLY A 32 -20.50 4.06 -9.64
C GLY A 32 -19.44 5.09 -9.24
N ALA A 33 -19.71 6.36 -9.55
CA ALA A 33 -18.80 7.48 -9.32
C ALA A 33 -18.37 7.63 -7.85
N ASP A 34 -19.26 7.37 -6.89
CA ASP A 34 -18.93 7.50 -5.46
C ASP A 34 -17.83 6.52 -5.04
N ARG A 35 -17.83 5.31 -5.62
CA ARG A 35 -16.79 4.31 -5.36
C ARG A 35 -15.46 4.74 -5.98
N GLU A 36 -15.50 5.27 -7.20
CA GLU A 36 -14.31 5.76 -7.91
C GLU A 36 -13.68 6.93 -7.15
N ASP A 37 -14.48 7.89 -6.70
CA ASP A 37 -14.01 9.03 -5.90
C ASP A 37 -13.41 8.59 -4.56
N ALA A 38 -14.04 7.63 -3.87
CA ALA A 38 -13.51 7.09 -2.62
C ALA A 38 -12.17 6.36 -2.85
N LEU A 39 -12.04 5.62 -3.94
CA LEU A 39 -10.79 4.98 -4.33
C LEU A 39 -9.71 5.99 -4.67
N HIS A 40 -10.01 7.03 -5.44
CA HIS A 40 -9.04 8.08 -5.76
C HIS A 40 -8.51 8.76 -4.50
N ARG A 41 -9.39 9.09 -3.54
CA ARG A 41 -8.97 9.67 -2.26
C ARG A 41 -8.12 8.71 -1.45
N ALA A 42 -8.58 7.47 -1.25
CA ALA A 42 -7.85 6.49 -0.47
C ALA A 42 -6.49 6.16 -1.09
N LEU A 43 -6.37 6.18 -2.42
CA LEU A 43 -5.11 5.98 -3.13
C LEU A 43 -4.25 7.25 -3.25
N GLY A 44 -4.74 8.42 -2.81
CA GLY A 44 -4.03 9.69 -2.95
C GLY A 44 -3.93 10.18 -4.41
N VAL A 45 -4.77 9.68 -5.32
CA VAL A 45 -4.77 10.00 -6.76
C VAL A 45 -5.70 11.19 -7.06
N ASP A 46 -5.98 12.07 -6.09
CA ASP A 46 -6.89 13.19 -6.32
C ASP A 46 -6.32 14.11 -7.41
N THR A 47 -6.90 14.01 -8.61
CA THR A 47 -6.53 14.76 -9.81
C THR A 47 -6.58 16.28 -9.63
N ARG A 48 -7.21 16.76 -8.55
CA ARG A 48 -7.25 18.17 -8.16
C ARG A 48 -6.02 18.59 -7.34
N GLN A 49 -5.40 17.68 -6.59
CA GLN A 49 -4.16 17.92 -5.84
C GLN A 49 -2.93 17.97 -6.76
N LEU A 50 -2.90 17.17 -7.84
CA LEU A 50 -1.82 17.20 -8.83
C LEU A 50 -1.61 18.60 -9.48
N LYS A 51 -2.62 19.47 -9.45
CA LYS A 51 -2.52 20.86 -9.91
C LYS A 51 -2.04 21.85 -8.84
N ASN A 52 -2.03 21.44 -7.57
CA ASN A 52 -1.73 22.27 -6.41
C ASN A 52 -0.40 21.88 -5.72
N ASP A 53 0.28 20.84 -6.21
CA ASP A 53 1.58 20.29 -5.74
C ASP A 53 2.79 21.24 -5.83
N LEU A 54 2.58 22.55 -6.00
CA LEU A 54 3.65 23.55 -5.91
C LEU A 54 3.89 24.01 -4.45
N LEU A 55 3.18 23.47 -3.46
CA LEU A 55 3.18 23.96 -2.07
C LEU A 55 3.34 22.83 -1.03
N GLY A 56 4.54 22.25 -0.97
CA GLY A 56 5.07 21.59 0.23
C GLY A 56 4.73 20.09 0.43
N PRO A 57 5.37 19.43 1.42
CA PRO A 57 5.17 18.02 1.68
C PRO A 57 3.72 17.74 2.10
N GLN A 58 3.01 17.01 1.25
CA GLN A 58 1.63 16.59 1.50
C GLN A 58 1.66 15.49 2.57
N GLU A 59 1.19 15.79 3.78
CA GLU A 59 0.94 14.73 4.76
C GLU A 59 -0.05 13.74 4.17
N LEU A 60 0.40 12.49 3.95
CA LEU A 60 -0.46 11.42 3.44
C LEU A 60 -1.62 11.17 4.39
N ASP A 61 -2.82 11.07 3.84
CA ASP A 61 -4.00 10.67 4.58
C ASP A 61 -3.80 9.26 5.16
N GLU A 62 -4.42 9.00 6.31
CA GLU A 62 -4.30 7.73 6.99
C GLU A 62 -4.87 6.57 6.15
N ASP A 63 -5.89 6.78 5.32
CA ASP A 63 -6.38 5.76 4.37
C ASP A 63 -5.35 5.44 3.30
N THR A 64 -4.58 6.43 2.83
CA THR A 64 -3.47 6.23 1.89
C THR A 64 -2.36 5.40 2.52
N ARG A 65 -2.01 5.65 3.78
CA ARG A 65 -1.01 4.84 4.50
C ARG A 65 -1.48 3.39 4.66
N VAL A 66 -2.75 3.19 4.99
CA VAL A 66 -3.35 1.85 5.13
C VAL A 66 -3.30 1.07 3.80
N LEU A 67 -3.64 1.71 2.68
CA LEU A 67 -3.56 1.06 1.36
C LEU A 67 -2.12 0.86 0.88
N ARG A 68 -1.19 1.75 1.21
CA ARG A 68 0.24 1.56 0.95
C ARG A 68 0.80 0.35 1.68
N GLN A 69 0.47 0.17 2.97
CA GLN A 69 0.85 -1.02 3.74
C GLN A 69 0.29 -2.30 3.12
N LEU A 70 -0.95 -2.28 2.60
CA LEU A 70 -1.50 -3.42 1.85
C LEU A 70 -0.68 -3.71 0.59
N ALA A 71 -0.36 -2.70 -0.21
CA ALA A 71 0.43 -2.87 -1.42
C ALA A 71 1.83 -3.46 -1.12
N GLU A 72 2.50 -2.96 -0.09
CA GLU A 72 3.78 -3.48 0.39
C GLU A 72 3.67 -4.95 0.84
N ALA A 73 2.61 -5.32 1.56
CA ALA A 73 2.38 -6.70 1.97
C ALA A 73 2.13 -7.64 0.77
N VAL A 74 1.37 -7.18 -0.23
CA VAL A 74 1.14 -7.93 -1.49
C VAL A 74 2.45 -8.10 -2.25
N GLU A 75 3.26 -7.05 -2.36
CA GLU A 75 4.56 -7.11 -3.02
C GLU A 75 5.49 -8.10 -2.34
N ALA A 76 5.60 -8.05 -1.01
CA ALA A 76 6.42 -8.97 -0.24
C ALA A 76 5.98 -10.43 -0.44
N ALA A 77 4.67 -10.68 -0.47
CA ALA A 77 4.09 -12.00 -0.71
C ALA A 77 4.38 -12.52 -2.13
N VAL A 78 4.27 -11.67 -3.15
CA VAL A 78 4.50 -12.04 -4.56
C VAL A 78 5.99 -12.21 -4.87
N ARG A 79 6.85 -11.35 -4.32
CA ARG A 79 8.30 -11.41 -4.53
C ARG A 79 8.93 -12.59 -3.81
N GLY A 80 8.32 -13.07 -2.73
CA GLY A 80 8.83 -14.21 -1.96
C GLY A 80 10.23 -13.96 -1.42
N GLY A 81 10.56 -12.72 -1.05
CA GLY A 81 11.86 -12.34 -0.48
C GLY A 81 13.04 -12.26 -1.45
N LYS A 82 12.82 -12.30 -2.77
CA LYS A 82 13.88 -12.16 -3.77
C LYS A 82 14.36 -10.70 -3.91
N GLU A 83 15.54 -10.39 -3.38
CA GLU A 83 16.18 -9.08 -3.58
C GLU A 83 16.62 -8.88 -5.04
N GLY A 84 16.47 -7.66 -5.59
CA GLY A 84 16.93 -7.30 -6.95
C GLY A 84 15.87 -7.23 -8.06
N VAL A 85 14.58 -7.40 -7.72
CA VAL A 85 13.45 -7.15 -8.63
C VAL A 85 12.86 -5.77 -8.32
N LEU A 86 12.47 -5.00 -9.35
CA LEU A 86 11.86 -3.66 -9.22
C LEU A 86 10.79 -3.64 -8.10
N GLY A 87 11.03 -2.77 -7.12
CA GLY A 87 10.23 -2.49 -5.92
C GLY A 87 8.97 -1.69 -6.20
N LEU A 88 8.04 -1.68 -5.25
CA LEU A 88 7.17 -0.51 -5.12
C LEU A 88 8.07 0.68 -4.77
N ASP A 89 8.16 1.63 -5.69
CA ASP A 89 8.85 2.90 -5.48
C ASP A 89 7.79 3.95 -5.21
N TRP A 90 7.74 4.41 -3.96
CA TRP A 90 6.83 5.46 -3.55
C TRP A 90 7.71 6.70 -3.42
N ASP A 91 7.78 7.50 -4.48
CA ASP A 91 8.52 8.76 -4.51
C ASP A 91 8.37 9.52 -3.17
N GLU A 92 9.48 9.90 -2.53
CA GLU A 92 9.50 10.60 -1.22
C GLU A 92 8.97 12.04 -1.30
#